data_AF-A0A327NG42-F1
#
_entry.id   AF-A0A327NG42-F1
#
_cell.length_a   1.000
_cell.length_b   1.000
_cell.length_c   1.000
_cell.angle_alpha   90.00
_cell.angle_beta   90.00
_cell.angle_gamma   90.00
#
_symmetry.space_group_name_H-M   'P 1'
#
loop_
_entity.id
_entity.type
_entity.pdbx_description
1 polymer ?
#
loop_
_entity_poly.entity_id
_entity_poly.type
_entity_poly.pdbx_seq_one_letter_code
_entity_poly.pdbx_strand_id
1 'polypeptide(L)'
;MNAVLRVKDNRLTRQYYIMYITGQRSDQFIKDVSKATLNFKIIKDFAVEGSFYQRIAIINKNASGFDKSKSGLYLQQMESVIEQEAVVDAENNIEELLSRIPLN
;
A
#
# COMPACT_ATOMS: atom_id res chain seq x y z
N MET A 1 1.01 -8.48 5.10
CA MET A 1 -0.22 -9.22 4.71
C MET A 1 -0.70 -8.64 3.38
N ASN A 2 -1.18 -9.46 2.45
CA ASN A 2 -1.67 -8.99 1.14
C ASN A 2 -3.17 -9.28 1.08
N ALA A 3 -3.97 -8.31 0.64
CA ALA A 3 -5.41 -8.45 0.50
C ALA A 3 -5.88 -7.79 -0.80
N VAL A 4 -6.85 -8.41 -1.46
CA VAL A 4 -7.59 -7.78 -2.54
C VAL A 4 -8.94 -7.39 -1.98
N LEU A 5 -9.27 -6.11 -2.03
CA LEU A 5 -10.54 -5.60 -1.54
C LEU A 5 -11.33 -5.00 -2.70
N ARG A 6 -12.61 -5.32 -2.78
CA ARG A 6 -13.53 -4.73 -3.76
C ARG A 6 -14.45 -3.78 -3.04
N VAL A 7 -14.38 -2.49 -3.37
CA VAL A 7 -15.35 -1.52 -2.88
C VAL A 7 -16.42 -1.37 -3.95
N LYS A 8 -17.67 -1.61 -3.55
CA LYS A 8 -18.84 -1.38 -4.41
C LYS A 8 -19.38 0.00 -4.07
N ASP A 9 -18.93 1.01 -4.81
CA ASP A 9 -19.64 2.29 -4.87
C ASP A 9 -20.77 2.15 -5.89
N ASN A 10 -21.90 2.83 -5.67
CA ASN A 10 -23.18 2.66 -6.38
C ASN A 10 -23.12 2.93 -7.91
N ARG A 11 -21.94 3.20 -8.48
CA ARG A 11 -21.74 3.48 -9.92
C ARG A 11 -20.54 2.77 -10.56
N LEU A 12 -19.55 2.26 -9.81
CA LEU A 12 -18.34 1.60 -10.34
C LEU A 12 -17.82 0.56 -9.33
N THR A 13 -17.63 -0.69 -9.77
CA THR A 13 -16.92 -1.69 -8.94
C THR A 13 -15.42 -1.45 -9.08
N ARG A 14 -14.79 -0.82 -8.08
CA ARG A 14 -13.33 -0.62 -8.05
C ARG A 14 -12.67 -1.74 -7.24
N GLN A 15 -11.61 -2.29 -7.78
CA GLN A 15 -10.82 -3.31 -7.10
C GLN A 15 -9.52 -2.67 -6.60
N TYR A 16 -9.12 -3.01 -5.39
CA TYR A 16 -7.94 -2.49 -4.73
C TYR A 16 -6.98 -3.63 -4.42
N TYR A 17 -5.71 -3.44 -4.76
CA TYR A 17 -4.65 -4.33 -4.33
C TYR A 17 -3.95 -3.69 -3.14
N ILE A 18 -4.14 -4.28 -1.97
CA ILE A 18 -3.68 -3.74 -0.69
C ILE A 18 -2.50 -4.54 -0.19
N MET A 19 -1.43 -3.85 0.14
CA MET A 19 -0.30 -4.43 0.86
C MET A 19 -0.03 -3.68 2.15
N TYR A 20 -0.09 -4.42 3.25
CA TYR A 20 0.21 -3.92 4.57
C TYR A 20 1.70 -4.07 4.88
N ILE A 21 2.35 -2.94 5.17
CA ILE A 21 3.76 -2.80 5.46
C ILE A 21 3.93 -2.64 6.97
N THR A 22 4.56 -3.62 7.60
CA THR A 22 4.76 -3.62 9.05
C THR A 22 6.06 -2.90 9.41
N GLY A 23 5.97 -1.93 10.30
CA GLY A 23 7.13 -1.21 10.82
C GLY A 23 7.84 -1.91 11.98
N GLN A 24 7.51 -3.16 12.35
CA GLN A 24 7.91 -3.72 13.65
C GLN A 24 9.43 -3.83 13.86
N ARG A 25 10.21 -3.93 12.79
CA ARG A 25 11.67 -3.90 12.85
C ARG A 25 12.18 -3.29 11.56
N SER A 26 13.35 -2.65 11.59
CA SER A 26 13.91 -2.04 10.38
C SER A 26 14.13 -3.05 9.25
N ASP A 27 14.60 -4.26 9.56
CA ASP A 27 14.80 -5.33 8.57
C ASP A 27 13.48 -5.86 8.01
N GLN A 28 12.49 -6.05 8.87
CA GLN A 28 11.15 -6.48 8.47
C GLN A 28 10.43 -5.41 7.63
N PHE A 29 10.58 -4.13 7.98
CA PHE A 29 10.05 -3.01 7.21
C PHE A 29 10.64 -2.98 5.80
N ILE A 30 11.97 -3.07 5.68
CA ILE A 30 12.65 -3.07 4.38
C ILE A 30 12.14 -4.23 3.52
N LYS A 31 12.03 -5.42 4.10
CA LYS A 31 11.50 -6.61 3.42
C LYS A 31 10.06 -6.39 2.93
N ASP A 32 9.20 -5.84 3.78
CA ASP A 32 7.80 -5.58 3.45
C ASP A 32 7.67 -4.52 2.34
N VAL A 33 8.43 -3.42 2.41
CA VAL A 33 8.46 -2.40 1.35
C VAL A 33 8.98 -2.97 0.04
N SER A 34 10.11 -3.70 0.05
CA SER A 34 10.65 -4.31 -1.18
C SER A 34 9.66 -5.28 -1.82
N LYS A 35 8.97 -6.08 -1.00
CA LYS A 35 7.90 -6.98 -1.49
C LYS A 35 6.73 -6.17 -2.06
N ALA A 36 6.36 -5.06 -1.43
CA ALA A 36 5.30 -4.19 -1.92
C ALA A 36 5.66 -3.58 -3.28
N THR A 37 6.85 -2.99 -3.41
CA THR A 37 7.36 -2.43 -4.66
C THR A 37 7.34 -3.45 -5.79
N LEU A 38 7.84 -4.68 -5.56
CA LEU A 38 7.89 -5.72 -6.59
C LEU A 38 6.49 -6.12 -7.06
N ASN A 39 5.57 -6.39 -6.13
CA ASN A 39 4.21 -6.80 -6.48
C ASN A 39 3.45 -5.70 -7.21
N PHE A 40 3.60 -4.44 -6.80
CA PHE A 40 2.98 -3.31 -7.51
C PHE A 40 3.56 -3.09 -8.90
N LYS A 41 4.85 -3.34 -9.09
CA LYS A 41 5.48 -3.33 -10.42
C LYS A 41 4.93 -4.43 -11.30
N ILE A 42 4.82 -5.66 -10.78
CA ILE A 42 4.20 -6.77 -11.53
C ILE A 42 2.76 -6.43 -11.92
N ILE A 43 1.97 -5.84 -11.02
CA ILE A 43 0.61 -5.40 -11.34
C ILE A 43 0.62 -4.30 -12.39
N LYS A 44 1.57 -3.34 -12.35
CA LYS A 44 1.72 -2.30 -13.37
C LYS A 44 1.97 -2.90 -14.75
N ASP A 45 2.89 -3.86 -14.81
CA ASP A 45 3.44 -4.39 -16.05
C ASP A 45 2.55 -5.47 -16.67
N PHE A 46 1.74 -6.18 -15.87
CA PHE A 46 1.01 -7.38 -16.30
C PHE A 46 -0.50 -7.36 -16.00
N ALA A 47 -1.06 -6.33 -15.38
CA ALA A 47 -2.51 -6.26 -15.18
C ALA A 47 -3.24 -6.13 -16.53
N VAL A 48 -4.34 -6.86 -16.67
CA VAL A 48 -5.21 -6.79 -17.86
C VAL A 48 -5.83 -5.39 -17.94
N GLU A 49 -5.76 -4.80 -19.13
CA GLU A 49 -6.38 -3.50 -19.43
C GLU A 49 -7.87 -3.54 -19.03
N GLY A 50 -8.27 -2.69 -18.08
CA GLY A 50 -9.63 -2.66 -17.53
C GLY A 50 -9.82 -3.33 -16.16
N SER A 51 -8.80 -4.04 -15.64
CA SER A 51 -8.79 -4.55 -14.25
C SER A 51 -7.85 -3.75 -13.34
N PHE A 52 -7.52 -2.50 -13.67
CA PHE A 52 -6.53 -1.71 -12.95
C PHE A 52 -6.90 -1.59 -11.47
N TYR A 53 -6.31 -2.47 -10.66
CA TYR A 53 -6.42 -2.37 -9.23
C TYR A 53 -5.77 -1.06 -8.82
N GLN A 54 -6.48 -0.21 -8.08
CA GLN A 54 -5.78 0.87 -7.38
C GLN A 54 -4.81 0.22 -6.40
N ARG A 55 -3.53 0.60 -6.52
CA ARG A 55 -2.41 0.00 -5.79
C ARG A 55 -2.23 0.76 -4.51
N ILE A 56 -2.40 0.11 -3.37
CA ILE A 56 -2.43 0.79 -2.09
C ILE A 56 -1.48 0.13 -1.11
N ALA A 57 -0.40 0.85 -0.79
CA ALA A 57 0.46 0.52 0.33
C ALA A 57 -0.14 1.12 1.60
N ILE A 58 -0.32 0.31 2.64
CA ILE A 58 -0.73 0.78 3.97
C ILE A 58 0.43 0.58 4.94
N ILE A 59 0.86 1.66 5.60
CA ILE A 59 2.00 1.63 6.52
C ILE A 59 1.51 1.75 7.95
N ASN A 60 1.85 0.76 8.79
CA ASN A 60 1.60 0.85 10.22
C ASN A 60 2.74 1.58 10.94
N LYS A 61 2.52 2.84 11.31
CA LYS A 61 3.49 3.64 12.07
C LYS A 61 3.52 3.30 13.57
N ASN A 62 2.50 2.62 14.09
CA ASN A 62 2.41 2.21 15.49
C ASN A 62 3.09 0.87 15.77
N ALA A 63 3.58 0.20 14.73
CA ALA A 63 4.36 -1.01 14.88
C ALA A 63 5.62 -0.71 15.70
N SER A 64 5.76 -1.36 16.87
CA SER A 64 6.93 -1.24 17.75
C SER A 64 8.20 -1.50 16.95
N GLY A 65 9.09 -0.51 16.79
CA GLY A 65 10.32 -0.63 15.97
C GLY A 65 10.30 0.15 14.65
N PHE A 66 9.23 0.89 14.35
CA PHE A 66 9.15 1.77 13.19
C PHE A 66 10.08 2.98 13.38
N ASP A 67 11.00 3.18 12.44
CA ASP A 67 11.94 4.31 12.43
C ASP A 67 11.82 5.06 11.11
N LYS A 68 11.10 6.19 11.13
CA LYS A 68 10.84 7.04 9.96
C LYS A 68 12.12 7.45 9.21
N SER A 69 13.21 7.67 9.94
CA SER A 69 14.47 8.15 9.34
C SER A 69 15.14 7.07 8.48
N LYS A 70 15.11 5.82 8.94
CA LYS A 70 15.67 4.66 8.23
C LYS A 70 14.73 4.12 7.17
N SER A 71 13.43 4.16 7.47
CA SER A 71 12.37 3.63 6.62
C SER A 71 12.06 4.54 5.43
N GLY A 72 12.37 5.84 5.55
CA GLY A 72 11.99 6.89 4.59
C GLY A 72 12.54 6.69 3.17
N LEU A 73 13.80 6.24 3.03
CA LEU A 73 14.41 6.03 1.71
C LEU A 73 13.70 4.93 0.90
N TYR A 74 13.40 3.80 1.55
CA TYR A 74 12.69 2.68 0.92
C TYR A 74 11.25 3.06 0.56
N LEU A 75 10.61 3.86 1.42
CA LEU A 75 9.29 4.42 1.21
C LEU A 75 9.25 5.32 -0.05
N GLN A 76 10.16 6.28 -0.14
CA GLN A 76 10.28 7.16 -1.30
C GLN A 76 10.55 6.40 -2.59
N GLN A 77 11.42 5.38 -2.52
CA GLN A 77 11.69 4.54 -3.67
C GLN A 77 10.44 3.77 -4.13
N MET A 78 9.67 3.21 -3.20
CA MET A 78 8.42 2.54 -3.52
C MET A 78 7.43 3.51 -4.18
N GLU A 79 7.19 4.67 -3.56
CA GLU A 79 6.26 5.71 -4.04
C GLU A 79 6.63 6.19 -5.44
N SER A 80 7.92 6.35 -5.73
CA SER A 80 8.43 6.68 -7.07
C SER A 80 8.15 5.58 -8.10
N VAL A 81 8.28 4.30 -7.73
CA VAL A 81 8.03 3.16 -8.63
C VAL A 81 6.54 3.00 -8.92
N ILE A 82 5.70 3.21 -7.91
CA ILE A 82 4.25 3.02 -8.02
C ILE A 82 3.52 4.29 -8.46
N GLU A 83 4.22 5.42 -8.55
CA GLU A 83 3.70 6.75 -8.90
C GLU A 83 2.50 7.15 -8.01
N GLN A 84 2.56 6.77 -6.73
CA GLN A 84 1.49 6.98 -5.77
C GLN A 84 2.06 7.02 -4.35
N GLU A 85 1.54 7.92 -3.51
CA GLU A 85 1.89 7.99 -2.10
C GLU A 85 1.34 6.80 -1.32
N ALA A 86 2.12 6.31 -0.35
CA ALA A 86 1.67 5.28 0.55
C ALA A 86 0.68 5.85 1.56
N VAL A 87 -0.40 5.11 1.82
CA VAL A 87 -1.38 5.51 2.82
C VAL A 87 -0.85 5.14 4.20
N VAL A 88 -0.87 6.12 5.09
CA VAL A 88 -0.37 5.96 6.45
C VAL A 88 -1.52 5.56 7.37
N ASP A 89 -1.38 4.41 8.02
CA ASP A 89 -2.24 4.00 9.13
C ASP A 89 -1.59 4.32 10.48
N ALA A 90 -2.30 5.11 11.27
CA ALA A 90 -1.96 5.43 12.65
C ALA A 90 -3.00 4.91 13.64
N GLU A 91 -4.09 4.25 13.20
CA GLU A 91 -5.24 3.95 14.08
C GLU A 91 -5.80 2.53 13.92
N ASN A 92 -5.18 1.67 13.10
CA ASN A 92 -5.53 0.25 12.87
C ASN A 92 -6.94 0.02 12.26
N ASN A 93 -7.62 1.06 11.77
CA ASN A 93 -8.94 0.91 11.15
C ASN A 93 -8.83 0.91 9.61
N ILE A 94 -8.69 -0.28 9.05
CA ILE A 94 -8.60 -0.48 7.58
C ILE A 94 -9.84 0.06 6.86
N GLU A 95 -11.04 -0.02 7.44
CA GLU A 95 -12.27 0.50 6.78
C GLU A 95 -12.28 2.02 6.67
N GLU A 96 -11.80 2.71 7.70
CA GLU A 96 -11.65 4.17 7.68
C GLU A 96 -10.50 4.62 6.78
N LEU A 97 -9.46 3.80 6.63
CA LEU A 97 -8.42 4.02 5.62
C LEU A 97 -8.95 3.91 4.20
N LEU A 98 -9.82 2.94 3.96
CA LEU A 98 -10.45 2.73 2.66
C LEU A 98 -11.36 3.88 2.25
N SER A 99 -12.00 4.56 3.20
CA SER A 99 -12.83 5.75 2.91
C SER A 99 -12.01 7.02 2.63
N ARG A 100 -10.74 7.07 3.07
CA ARG A 100 -9.82 8.20 2.85
C ARG A 100 -9.03 8.10 1.54
N ILE A 101 -9.11 6.97 0.83
CA ILE A 101 -8.41 6.79 -0.44
C ILE A 101 -9.12 7.63 -1.52
N PRO A 102 -8.42 8.58 -2.16
CA PRO A 102 -9.02 9.49 -3.12
C PRO A 102 -9.63 8.73 -4.31
N LEU A 103 -10.90 9.02 -4.56
CA LEU A 103 -11.69 8.52 -5.68
C LEU A 103 -11.32 9.29 -6.95
N ASN A 104 -10.11 9.09 -7.47
CA ASN A 104 -9.71 9.64 -8.77
C ASN A 104 -10.36 8.85 -9.90
#